data_AF-A0AA43EXT4-F1
#
_entry.id   AF-A0AA43EXT4-F1
#
_cell.length_a   1.000
_cell.length_b   1.000
_cell.length_c   1.000
_cell.angle_alpha   90.00
_cell.angle_beta   90.00
_cell.angle_gamma   90.00
#
_symmetry.space_group_name_H-M   'P 1'
#
loop_
_entity.id
_entity.type
_entity.pdbx_description
1 polymer ?
#
loop_
_entity_poly.entity_id
_entity_poly.type
_entity_poly.pdbx_seq_one_letter_code
_entity_poly.pdbx_strand_id
1 'polypeptide(L)' 'ISARKLQARVGKTMQVLVDAPGVGRCAADAPEIDGTVRFRGGKAGEFRNVVIERASAHDLHGRLA' A
#
# COMPACT_ATOMS: atom_id res chain seq x y z
N ILE A 1 -10.71 -0.95 -15.83
CA ILE A 1 -9.74 -2.07 -16.00
C ILE A 1 -8.83 -2.24 -14.76
N SER A 2 -8.56 -1.18 -13.98
CA SER A 2 -7.61 -1.20 -12.85
C SER A 2 -8.05 -1.97 -11.59
N ALA A 3 -9.35 -2.11 -11.32
CA ALA A 3 -9.85 -2.79 -10.12
C ALA A 3 -9.49 -4.30 -10.04
N ARG A 4 -9.38 -4.97 -11.18
CA ARG A 4 -9.08 -6.42 -11.24
C ARG A 4 -7.60 -6.72 -10.97
N LYS A 5 -6.70 -5.81 -11.38
CA LYS A 5 -5.25 -5.89 -11.09
C LYS A 5 -4.94 -5.58 -9.62
N LEU A 6 -5.68 -4.65 -9.03
CA LEU A 6 -5.56 -4.29 -7.61
C LEU A 6 -5.97 -5.44 -6.68
N GLN A 7 -7.05 -6.16 -7.00
CA GLN A 7 -7.47 -7.35 -6.25
C GLN A 7 -6.43 -8.48 -6.24
N ALA A 8 -5.66 -8.63 -7.33
CA ALA A 8 -4.59 -9.64 -7.40
C ALA A 8 -3.40 -9.36 -6.46
N ARG A 9 -3.35 -8.18 -5.83
CA ARG A 9 -2.32 -7.80 -4.85
C ARG A 9 -2.81 -7.94 -3.40
N VAL A 10 -4.10 -8.20 -3.18
CA VAL A 10 -4.64 -8.50 -1.86
C VAL A 10 -4.04 -9.82 -1.35
N GLY A 11 -3.50 -9.80 -0.14
CA GLY A 11 -2.78 -10.91 0.49
C GLY A 11 -1.26 -10.88 0.28
N LYS A 12 -0.71 -9.88 -0.45
CA LYS A 12 0.74 -9.71 -0.59
C LYS A 12 1.28 -8.69 0.41
N THR A 13 2.48 -8.98 0.92
CA THR A 13 3.28 -8.02 1.68
C THR A 13 4.05 -7.14 0.71
N MET A 14 3.90 -5.82 0.84
CA MET A 14 4.63 -4.84 0.04
C MET A 14 5.42 -3.91 0.94
N GLN A 15 6.61 -3.51 0.49
CA GLN A 15 7.39 -2.49 1.16
C GLN A 15 6.82 -1.12 0.82
N VAL A 16 6.42 -0.39 1.85
CA VAL A 16 5.80 0.92 1.79
C VAL A 16 6.73 1.93 2.42
N LEU A 17 6.99 3.03 1.71
CA LEU A 17 7.66 4.19 2.28
C LEU A 17 6.63 5.02 3.05
N VAL A 18 6.84 5.18 4.35
CA VAL A 18 5.99 6.01 5.20
C VAL A 18 6.25 7.47 4.83
N ASP A 19 5.26 8.15 4.27
CA ASP A 19 5.34 9.58 3.94
C ASP A 19 4.91 10.41 5.15
N ALA A 20 3.84 9.97 5.82
CA ALA A 20 3.29 10.56 7.04
C ALA A 20 2.81 9.46 8.00
N PRO A 21 2.66 9.72 9.30
CA PRO A 21 2.11 8.72 10.23
C PRO A 21 0.74 8.22 9.75
N GLY A 22 0.68 6.94 9.40
CA GLY A 22 -0.50 6.26 8.88
C GLY A 22 -0.76 6.38 7.37
N VAL A 23 0.12 7.04 6.62
CA VAL A 23 0.05 7.18 5.17
C VAL A 23 1.40 6.89 4.55
N GLY A 24 1.43 6.01 3.56
CA GLY A 24 2.65 5.76 2.80
C GLY A 24 2.35 5.38 1.37
N ARG A 25 3.42 5.26 0.60
CA ARG A 25 3.36 4.93 -0.83
C ARG A 25 4.17 3.67 -1.07
N CYS A 26 3.60 2.70 -1.77
CA CYS A 26 4.36 1.53 -2.19
C CYS A 26 5.19 1.88 -3.42
N ALA A 27 6.49 1.64 -3.36
CA ALA A 27 7.36 1.68 -4.54
C ALA A 27 7.16 0.38 -5.32
N ALA A 28 6.00 0.21 -5.95
CA ALA A 28 5.68 -1.01 -6.68
C ALA A 28 5.67 -0.74 -8.19
N ASP A 29 6.86 -0.48 -8.76
CA ASP A 29 7.34 -0.76 -10.14
C ASP A 29 6.43 -0.50 -11.36
N ALA A 30 5.25 0.06 -11.20
CA ALA A 30 4.25 0.16 -12.27
C ALA A 30 3.59 1.55 -12.28
N PRO A 31 3.66 2.28 -13.41
CA PRO A 31 3.03 3.61 -13.55
C PRO A 31 1.49 3.58 -13.42
N GLU A 32 0.87 2.39 -13.42
CA GLU A 32 -0.58 2.20 -13.27
C GLU A 32 -1.06 2.10 -11.81
N ILE A 33 -0.18 1.95 -10.82
CA ILE A 33 -0.56 1.76 -9.41
C ILE A 33 0.07 2.85 -8.54
N ASP A 34 -0.48 4.06 -8.63
CA ASP A 34 -0.23 5.17 -7.70
C ASP A 34 -1.04 4.95 -6.41
N GLY A 35 -0.84 3.78 -5.79
CA GLY A 35 -1.63 3.33 -4.65
C GLY A 35 -1.11 3.96 -3.37
N THR A 36 -1.81 4.98 -2.87
CA THR A 36 -1.63 5.40 -1.47
C THR A 36 -2.04 4.22 -0.58
N VAL A 37 -1.13 3.80 0.29
CA VAL A 37 -1.36 2.74 1.25
C VAL A 37 -1.64 3.38 2.60
N ARG A 38 -2.84 3.13 3.12
CA ARG A 38 -3.23 3.52 4.47
C ARG A 38 -2.97 2.37 5.42
N PHE A 39 -2.19 2.63 6.45
CA PHE A 39 -1.89 1.68 7.53
C PHE A 39 -1.93 2.41 8.88
N ARG A 40 -1.91 1.66 9.98
CA ARG A 40 -1.93 2.23 11.33
C ARG A 40 -0.52 2.23 11.91
N GLY A 41 0.06 3.41 12.08
CA GLY A 41 1.40 3.60 12.65
C GLY A 41 2.46 3.98 11.62
N GLY A 42 3.73 4.01 12.02
CA GLY A 42 4.88 4.38 11.18
C GLY A 42 5.36 5.81 11.40
N LYS A 43 6.67 6.00 11.22
CA LYS A 43 7.34 7.30 11.24
C LYS A 43 7.68 7.70 9.81
N ALA A 44 7.38 8.94 9.44
CA ALA A 44 7.73 9.50 8.14
C ALA A 44 9.22 9.28 7.82
N GLY A 45 9.53 8.80 6.62
CA GLY A 45 10.88 8.49 6.17
C GLY A 45 11.36 7.06 6.41
N GLU A 46 10.52 6.19 6.99
CA GLU A 46 10.88 4.79 7.25
C GLU A 46 10.22 3.85 6.22
N PHE A 47 10.90 2.76 5.87
CA PHE A 47 10.32 1.70 5.05
C PHE A 47 9.69 0.65 5.94
N ARG A 48 8.42 0.34 5.69
CA ARG A 48 7.65 -0.65 6.44
C ARG A 48 6.99 -1.66 5.53
N ASN A 49 6.97 -2.90 5.97
CA ASN A 49 6.26 -3.97 5.29
C ASN A 49 4.79 -3.92 5.68
N VAL A 50 3.92 -3.70 4.69
CA VAL A 50 2.48 -3.63 4.86
C VAL A 50 1.85 -4.79 4.09
N VAL A 51 1.07 -5.61 4.78
CA VAL A 51 0.22 -6.62 4.17
C VAL A 51 -1.03 -5.94 3.65
N ILE A 52 -1.26 -6.02 2.35
CA ILE A 52 -2.48 -5.49 1.73
C ILE A 52 -3.61 -6.47 2.02
N GLU A 53 -4.53 -6.08 2.90
CA GLU A 53 -5.68 -6.92 3.25
C GLU A 53 -6.87 -6.61 2.36
N ARG A 54 -6.97 -5.39 1.83
CA ARG A 54 -8.04 -4.96 0.94
C ARG A 54 -7.55 -3.95 -0.07
N ALA A 55 -8.06 -4.05 -1.29
CA ALA A 55 -7.86 -3.06 -2.34
C ALA A 55 -9.24 -2.55 -2.79
N SER A 56 -9.42 -1.23 -2.77
CA SER A 56 -10.61 -0.56 -3.31
C SER A 56 -10.32 0.02 -4.70
N ALA A 57 -11.29 0.69 -5.32
CA ALA A 57 -11.18 1.20 -6.68
C ALA A 57 -9.99 2.16 -6.90
N HIS A 58 -9.53 2.86 -5.84
CA HIS A 58 -8.38 3.77 -5.88
C HIS A 58 -7.42 3.70 -4.68
N ASP A 59 -7.78 3.02 -3.58
CA ASP A 59 -7.00 3.01 -2.33
C ASP A 59 -6.63 1.58 -1.92
N LEU A 60 -5.44 1.42 -1.34
CA LEU A 60 -4.97 0.17 -0.75
C LEU A 60 -5.03 0.26 0.77
N HIS A 61 -5.74 -0.67 1.38
CA HIS A 61 -5.81 -0.81 2.83
C HIS A 61 -4.99 -2.01 3.26
N GLY A 62 -4.06 -1.76 4.16
CA GLY A 62 -3.21 -2.81 4.70
C GLY A 62 -2.82 -2.52 6.13
N ARG A 63 -2.30 -3.55 6.78
CA ARG A 63 -1.74 -3.43 8.12
C ARG A 63 -0.25 -3.68 8.08
N LEU A 64 0.47 -3.06 9.02
CA LEU A 64 1.86 -3.41 9.27
C LEU A 64 1.91 -4.91 9.62
N ALA A 65 2.81 -5.63 8.94
CA ALA A 65 3.17 -7.00 9.27
C ALA A 65 3.97 -7.03 10.58
#